data_AF-A0A0N1MQP2-F1
#
_entry.id   AF-A0A0N1MQP2-F1
#
_cell.length_a   1.000
_cell.length_b   1.000
_cell.length_c   1.000
_cell.angle_alpha   90.00
_cell.angle_beta   90.00
_cell.angle_gamma   90.00
#
_symmetry.space_group_name_H-M   'P 1'
#
loop_
_entity.id
_entity.type
_entity.pdbx_description
1 polymer ?
#
loop_
_entity_poly.entity_id
_entity_poly.type
_entity_poly.pdbx_seq_one_letter_code
_entity_poly.pdbx_strand_id
1 'polypeptide(L)'
;MLDKNLTPEQLTIVCADLAHLRLIADLKLAPTIPYFAEKPYPIGRCREIRDEVFTLLQTQIPTTNKPGLSLLKELITQGSPLQKAWGSLRDEYFQNAFILGPWYIDVSNDTVNANKPRIEILPLATSNFTPIKDFTQFIKIARSYWKVDIYRNDVCPALAPYMPLLCVGTNGASWLGAANDDMLNIAINSNFKESRLILNSLPRAPVHIVQRWQKVLAGFSNDHLLVHEGDPIKYCDVYAKSSSKPDLVKRDAAVIAYSSLPKSV
;
A
#
# COMPACT_ATOMS: atom_id res chain seq x y z
N MET A 1 -13.32 -19.77 27.47
CA MET A 1 -12.65 -19.02 26.36
C MET A 1 -11.50 -18.28 27.01
N LEU A 2 -10.26 -18.67 26.70
CA LEU A 2 -9.07 -17.96 27.20
C LEU A 2 -9.08 -16.55 26.59
N ASP A 3 -8.84 -15.56 27.44
CA ASP A 3 -8.80 -14.15 27.08
C ASP A 3 -7.66 -13.95 26.06
N LYS A 4 -7.99 -13.61 24.81
CA LYS A 4 -6.99 -13.40 23.73
C LYS A 4 -6.21 -12.09 23.89
N ASN A 5 -6.30 -11.48 25.06
CA ASN A 5 -5.76 -10.18 25.36
C ASN A 5 -4.45 -10.33 26.12
N LEU A 6 -3.40 -9.72 25.57
CA LEU A 6 -2.12 -9.54 26.25
C LEU A 6 -2.26 -8.47 27.34
N THR A 7 -1.70 -8.72 28.53
CA THR A 7 -1.58 -7.70 29.58
C THR A 7 -0.59 -6.60 29.20
N PRO A 8 -0.60 -5.43 29.87
CA PRO A 8 0.38 -4.37 29.63
C PRO A 8 1.85 -4.84 29.77
N GLU A 9 2.12 -5.71 30.73
CA GLU A 9 3.46 -6.30 30.94
C GLU A 9 3.84 -7.20 29.77
N GLN A 10 2.91 -8.05 29.32
CA GLN A 10 3.11 -8.90 28.14
C GLN A 10 3.35 -8.08 26.88
N LEU A 11 2.59 -7.00 26.68
CA LEU A 11 2.79 -6.06 25.56
C LEU A 11 4.18 -5.41 25.59
N THR A 12 4.68 -5.06 26.77
CA THR A 12 6.02 -4.50 26.94
C THR A 12 7.09 -5.50 26.49
N ILE A 13 6.94 -6.77 26.86
CA ILE A 13 7.87 -7.84 26.47
C ILE A 13 7.80 -8.12 24.97
N VAL A 14 6.60 -8.18 24.38
CA VAL A 14 6.42 -8.31 22.93
C VAL A 14 7.08 -7.14 22.19
N CYS A 15 6.87 -5.91 22.67
CA CYS A 15 7.47 -4.72 22.09
C CYS A 15 9.00 -4.78 22.09
N ALA A 16 9.62 -5.23 23.19
CA ALA A 16 11.06 -5.38 23.30
C ALA A 16 11.63 -6.39 22.27
N ASP A 17 11.00 -7.55 22.14
CA ASP A 17 11.42 -8.56 21.16
C ASP A 17 11.24 -8.09 19.71
N LEU A 18 10.13 -7.42 19.41
CA LEU A 18 9.90 -6.83 18.08
C LEU A 18 10.89 -5.69 17.79
N ALA A 19 11.24 -4.87 18.78
CA ALA A 19 12.25 -3.83 18.63
C ALA A 19 13.64 -4.43 18.32
N HIS A 20 13.97 -5.58 18.92
CA HIS A 20 15.18 -6.31 18.59
C HIS A 20 15.16 -6.85 17.15
N LEU A 21 14.03 -7.41 16.68
CA LEU A 21 13.91 -7.82 15.27
C LEU A 21 14.01 -6.62 14.32
N ARG A 22 13.40 -5.50 14.70
CA ARG A 22 13.48 -4.24 13.94
C ARG A 22 14.93 -3.77 13.84
N LEU A 23 15.73 -3.87 14.90
CA LEU A 23 17.15 -3.51 14.85
C LEU A 23 17.93 -4.40 13.86
N ILE A 24 17.64 -5.70 13.80
CA ILE A 24 18.26 -6.61 12.82
C ILE A 24 17.86 -6.20 11.39
N ALA A 25 16.59 -5.85 11.18
CA ALA A 25 16.13 -5.33 9.90
C ALA A 25 16.83 -4.01 9.53
N ASP A 26 16.99 -3.08 10.49
CA ASP A 26 17.68 -1.80 10.29
C ASP A 26 19.13 -2.02 9.83
N LEU A 27 19.87 -2.95 10.47
CA LEU A 27 21.26 -3.26 10.12
C LEU A 27 21.43 -3.75 8.68
N LYS A 28 20.41 -4.42 8.12
CA LYS A 28 20.38 -4.87 6.72
C LYS A 28 19.92 -3.77 5.76
N LEU A 29 18.88 -3.04 6.14
CA LEU A 29 18.18 -2.11 5.24
C LEU A 29 18.88 -0.75 5.16
N ALA A 30 19.33 -0.19 6.27
CA ALA A 30 19.91 1.16 6.28
C ALA A 30 21.10 1.33 5.30
N PRO A 31 22.03 0.36 5.16
CA PRO A 31 23.11 0.47 4.17
C PRO A 31 22.66 0.27 2.72
N THR A 32 21.59 -0.49 2.48
CA THR A 32 21.15 -0.89 1.13
C THR A 32 20.14 0.07 0.52
N ILE A 33 19.34 0.73 1.36
CA ILE A 33 18.31 1.71 0.96
C ILE A 33 18.39 2.98 1.82
N PRO A 34 19.54 3.68 1.86
CA PRO A 34 19.82 4.74 2.83
C PRO A 34 18.94 5.99 2.69
N TYR A 35 18.34 6.22 1.52
CA TYR A 35 17.51 7.38 1.25
C TYR A 35 16.23 7.01 0.51
N PHE A 36 15.15 7.76 0.74
CA PHE A 36 13.92 7.73 -0.04
C PHE A 36 13.39 9.14 -0.23
N ALA A 37 13.23 9.57 -1.49
CA ALA A 37 12.80 10.94 -1.83
C ALA A 37 13.59 11.99 -1.04
N GLU A 38 14.93 11.88 -1.07
CA GLU A 38 15.90 12.75 -0.37
C GLU A 38 15.86 12.67 1.17
N LYS A 39 14.93 11.93 1.77
CA LYS A 39 14.86 11.74 3.23
C LYS A 39 15.72 10.54 3.65
N PRO A 40 16.46 10.64 4.76
CA PRO A 40 17.26 9.53 5.25
C PRO A 40 16.39 8.41 5.80
N TYR A 41 16.94 7.20 5.81
CA TYR A 41 16.39 6.06 6.56
C TYR A 41 16.10 6.45 8.02
N PRO A 42 14.95 6.05 8.62
CA PRO A 42 13.97 5.10 8.12
C PRO A 42 12.78 5.73 7.38
N ILE A 43 12.83 7.03 7.07
CA ILE A 43 11.65 7.76 6.59
C ILE A 43 11.15 7.21 5.26
N GLY A 44 9.84 6.92 5.19
CA GLY A 44 9.17 6.37 4.01
C GLY A 44 9.42 4.88 3.76
N ARG A 45 10.11 4.16 4.65
CA ARG A 45 10.49 2.73 4.48
C ARG A 45 9.62 1.74 5.26
N CYS A 46 8.39 2.10 5.63
CA CYS A 46 7.51 1.24 6.45
C CYS A 46 7.26 -0.13 5.81
N ARG A 47 7.13 -0.20 4.47
CA ARG A 47 6.92 -1.46 3.76
C ARG A 47 8.13 -2.37 3.87
N GLU A 48 9.31 -1.87 3.53
CA GLU A 48 10.56 -2.64 3.50
C GLU A 48 10.90 -3.14 4.90
N ILE A 49 10.72 -2.28 5.90
CA ILE A 49 10.93 -2.61 7.31
C ILE A 49 9.95 -3.69 7.77
N ARG A 50 8.64 -3.52 7.50
CA ARG A 50 7.62 -4.54 7.82
C ARG A 50 7.96 -5.87 7.15
N ASP A 51 8.28 -5.86 5.86
CA ASP A 51 8.53 -7.09 5.09
C ASP A 51 9.79 -7.82 5.59
N GLU A 52 10.84 -7.10 5.98
CA GLU A 52 12.04 -7.70 6.57
C GLU A 52 11.76 -8.28 7.96
N VAL A 53 11.07 -7.54 8.83
CA VAL A 53 10.68 -8.03 10.16
C VAL A 53 9.74 -9.24 10.06
N PHE A 54 8.84 -9.26 9.06
CA PHE A 54 7.98 -10.42 8.79
C PHE A 54 8.80 -11.67 8.46
N THR A 55 9.81 -11.54 7.60
CA THR A 55 10.73 -12.64 7.24
C THR A 55 11.48 -13.16 8.47
N LEU A 56 11.96 -12.25 9.32
CA LEU A 56 12.60 -12.61 10.60
C LEU A 56 11.63 -13.33 11.55
N LEU A 57 10.39 -12.85 11.66
CA LEU A 57 9.35 -13.49 12.48
C LEU A 57 9.02 -14.90 11.98
N GLN A 58 8.86 -15.09 10.66
CA GLN A 58 8.61 -16.41 10.07
C GLN A 58 9.72 -17.41 10.40
N THR A 59 10.96 -16.95 10.49
CA THR A 59 12.12 -17.78 10.82
C THR A 59 12.25 -18.04 12.32
N GLN A 60 12.01 -17.03 13.17
CA GLN A 60 12.26 -17.13 14.62
C GLN A 60 11.08 -17.72 15.41
N ILE A 61 9.82 -17.42 15.06
CA ILE A 61 8.65 -17.87 15.81
C ILE A 61 8.62 -19.40 16.04
N PRO A 62 8.92 -20.26 15.03
CA PRO A 62 8.85 -21.71 15.22
C PRO A 62 9.75 -22.24 16.35
N THR A 63 10.92 -21.63 16.56
CA THR A 63 11.97 -22.12 17.47
C THR A 63 12.33 -21.15 18.60
N THR A 64 11.63 -20.02 18.70
CA THR A 64 11.94 -18.98 19.69
C THR A 64 11.83 -19.46 21.13
N ASN A 65 12.77 -19.00 21.96
CA ASN A 65 12.70 -19.02 23.42
C ASN A 65 12.53 -17.62 24.01
N LYS A 66 12.46 -16.58 23.16
CA LYS A 66 12.28 -15.19 23.59
C LYS A 66 10.84 -15.00 24.09
N PRO A 67 10.65 -14.42 25.28
CA PRO A 67 9.36 -14.43 25.96
C PRO A 67 8.25 -13.69 25.19
N GLY A 68 8.57 -12.59 24.50
CA GLY A 68 7.62 -11.82 23.70
C GLY A 68 7.22 -12.55 22.43
N LEU A 69 8.20 -13.11 21.69
CA LEU A 69 7.90 -13.92 20.51
C LEU A 69 7.13 -15.20 20.86
N SER A 70 7.34 -15.79 22.05
CA SER A 70 6.55 -16.93 22.53
C SER A 70 5.07 -16.56 22.69
N LEU A 71 4.75 -15.36 23.18
CA LEU A 71 3.37 -14.88 23.26
C LEU A 71 2.74 -14.72 21.86
N LEU A 72 3.50 -14.21 20.88
CA LEU A 72 3.03 -14.16 19.49
C LEU A 72 2.81 -15.56 18.91
N LYS A 73 3.72 -16.49 19.21
CA LYS A 73 3.61 -17.90 18.81
C LYS A 73 2.32 -18.53 19.36
N GLU A 74 2.00 -18.29 20.63
CA GLU A 74 0.78 -18.78 21.26
C GLU A 74 -0.49 -18.23 20.59
N LEU A 75 -0.53 -16.94 20.27
CA LEU A 75 -1.67 -16.37 19.54
C LEU A 75 -1.84 -17.01 18.15
N ILE A 76 -0.73 -17.30 17.48
CA ILE A 76 -0.72 -17.98 16.17
C ILE A 76 -1.22 -19.41 16.27
N THR A 77 -0.72 -20.19 17.24
CA THR A 77 -1.15 -21.58 17.44
C THR A 77 -2.61 -21.69 17.89
N GLN A 78 -3.14 -20.65 18.54
CA GLN A 78 -4.56 -20.50 18.87
C GLN A 78 -5.44 -20.05 17.69
N GLY A 79 -4.89 -20.01 16.47
CA GLY A 79 -5.63 -19.76 15.24
C GLY A 79 -5.72 -18.30 14.81
N SER A 80 -4.89 -17.41 15.36
CA SER A 80 -4.77 -16.02 14.89
C SER A 80 -3.59 -15.93 13.91
N PRO A 81 -3.79 -15.97 12.57
CA PRO A 81 -2.67 -15.88 11.65
C PRO A 81 -2.02 -14.49 11.72
N LEU A 82 -0.69 -14.46 11.65
CA LEU A 82 0.06 -13.21 11.46
C LEU A 82 -0.09 -12.77 10.00
N GLN A 83 -0.70 -11.60 9.78
CA GLN A 83 -0.98 -11.08 8.45
C GLN A 83 -0.27 -9.75 8.23
N LYS A 84 0.25 -9.54 7.03
CA LYS A 84 0.70 -8.22 6.58
C LYS A 84 -0.53 -7.43 6.13
N ALA A 85 -0.61 -6.17 6.54
CA ALA A 85 -1.67 -5.26 6.15
C ALA A 85 -1.11 -3.95 5.61
N TRP A 86 -1.88 -3.34 4.71
CA TRP A 86 -1.71 -1.97 4.23
C TRP A 86 -3.07 -1.27 4.28
N GLY A 87 -3.10 -0.02 4.74
CA GLY A 87 -4.39 0.64 4.98
C GLY A 87 -4.27 2.10 5.43
N SER A 88 -5.43 2.67 5.75
CA SER A 88 -5.56 3.99 6.36
C SER A 88 -5.26 3.88 7.85
N LEU A 89 -4.32 4.70 8.33
CA LEU A 89 -4.13 4.95 9.75
C LEU A 89 -4.69 6.33 10.05
N ARG A 90 -5.84 6.36 10.74
CA ARG A 90 -6.53 7.60 11.19
C ARG A 90 -6.87 8.58 10.05
N ASP A 91 -6.98 8.11 8.81
CA ASP A 91 -7.16 8.94 7.61
C ASP A 91 -6.06 10.00 7.39
N GLU A 92 -4.90 9.79 7.99
CA GLU A 92 -3.75 10.70 7.89
C GLU A 92 -2.62 10.09 7.06
N TYR A 93 -2.41 8.78 7.18
CA TYR A 93 -1.28 8.08 6.56
C TYR A 93 -1.72 6.78 5.92
N PHE A 94 -0.99 6.38 4.87
CA PHE A 94 -0.96 4.98 4.46
C PHE A 94 0.07 4.24 5.30
N GLN A 95 -0.36 3.20 6.01
CA GLN A 95 0.52 2.45 6.91
C GLN A 95 0.65 0.98 6.53
N ASN A 96 1.87 0.46 6.66
CA ASN A 96 2.17 -0.97 6.56
C ASN A 96 2.33 -1.52 7.98
N ALA A 97 1.50 -2.49 8.36
CA ALA A 97 1.50 -3.06 9.71
C ALA A 97 1.29 -4.58 9.66
N PHE A 98 1.31 -5.21 10.83
CA PHE A 98 0.80 -6.56 11.02
C PHE A 98 -0.54 -6.54 11.74
N ILE A 99 -1.37 -7.51 11.39
CA ILE A 99 -2.56 -7.88 12.14
C ILE A 99 -2.34 -9.27 12.72
N LEU A 100 -2.55 -9.41 14.03
CA LEU A 100 -2.49 -10.69 14.74
C LEU A 100 -3.66 -10.79 15.71
N GLY A 101 -4.73 -11.47 15.30
CA GLY A 101 -5.95 -11.56 16.09
C GLY A 101 -6.52 -10.17 16.37
N PRO A 102 -6.71 -9.76 17.63
CA PRO A 102 -7.26 -8.44 17.98
C PRO A 102 -6.20 -7.33 17.97
N TRP A 103 -4.96 -7.59 17.55
CA TRP A 103 -3.84 -6.64 17.66
C TRP A 103 -3.44 -6.04 16.31
N TYR A 104 -3.30 -4.72 16.31
CA TYR A 104 -2.55 -3.94 15.34
C TYR A 104 -1.11 -3.80 15.84
N ILE A 105 -0.14 -4.20 15.00
CA ILE A 105 1.29 -4.16 15.34
C ILE A 105 2.03 -3.42 14.23
N ASP A 106 2.52 -2.24 14.53
CA ASP A 106 3.36 -1.46 13.63
C ASP A 106 4.81 -1.54 14.07
N VAL A 107 5.64 -2.17 13.26
CA VAL A 107 7.08 -2.30 13.51
C VAL A 107 7.89 -1.16 12.88
N SER A 108 7.20 -0.12 12.42
CA SER A 108 7.70 0.99 11.60
C SER A 108 7.04 2.33 11.89
N ASN A 109 6.59 2.55 13.12
CA ASN A 109 5.82 3.75 13.50
C ASN A 109 6.64 5.06 13.41
N ASP A 110 7.96 4.95 13.42
CA ASP A 110 8.92 6.06 13.28
C ASP A 110 9.19 6.49 11.83
N THR A 111 8.61 5.81 10.84
CA THR A 111 8.92 6.04 9.41
C THR A 111 8.23 7.26 8.80
N VAL A 112 7.29 7.89 9.50
CA VAL A 112 6.73 9.20 9.13
C VAL A 112 7.34 10.31 9.97
N ASN A 113 7.57 10.04 11.26
CA ASN A 113 8.18 10.95 12.21
C ASN A 113 9.20 10.17 13.05
N ALA A 114 10.48 10.43 12.83
CA ALA A 114 11.59 9.72 13.49
C ALA A 114 11.61 9.88 15.02
N ASN A 115 10.85 10.83 15.59
CA ASN A 115 10.73 11.01 17.03
C ASN A 115 9.70 10.10 17.70
N LYS A 116 8.93 9.32 16.92
CA LYS A 116 7.98 8.33 17.46
C LYS A 116 8.72 7.06 17.91
N PRO A 117 8.13 6.26 18.82
CA PRO A 117 8.61 4.90 19.08
C PRO A 117 8.68 4.09 17.79
N ARG A 118 9.69 3.22 17.66
CA ARG A 118 9.85 2.35 16.48
C ARG A 118 8.73 1.33 16.32
N ILE A 119 8.26 0.81 17.46
CA ILE A 119 7.20 -0.19 17.56
C ILE A 119 5.98 0.44 18.23
N GLU A 120 4.79 0.21 17.66
CA GLU A 120 3.50 0.54 18.25
C GLU A 120 2.63 -0.71 18.23
N ILE A 121 2.02 -1.06 19.38
CA ILE A 121 1.09 -2.17 19.50
C ILE A 121 -0.18 -1.62 20.13
N LEU A 122 -1.31 -1.78 19.44
CA LEU A 122 -2.61 -1.31 19.88
C LEU A 122 -3.66 -2.39 19.62
N PRO A 123 -4.75 -2.43 20.41
CA PRO A 123 -5.93 -3.18 19.99
C PRO A 123 -6.41 -2.66 18.63
N LEU A 124 -6.66 -3.56 17.69
CA LEU A 124 -7.13 -3.22 16.34
C LEU A 124 -8.44 -2.41 16.39
N ALA A 125 -9.30 -2.71 17.36
CA ALA A 125 -10.57 -1.99 17.57
C ALA A 125 -10.39 -0.51 17.93
N THR A 126 -9.22 -0.12 18.47
CA THR A 126 -8.95 1.26 18.91
C THR A 126 -7.77 1.91 18.19
N SER A 127 -7.06 1.18 17.32
CA SER A 127 -5.93 1.72 16.55
C SER A 127 -6.36 2.72 15.46
N ASN A 128 -7.64 2.70 15.06
CA ASN A 128 -8.17 3.41 13.90
C ASN A 128 -7.38 3.10 12.62
N PHE A 129 -6.87 1.88 12.53
CA PHE A 129 -6.31 1.32 11.31
C PHE A 129 -7.38 0.54 10.57
N THR A 130 -7.67 0.92 9.32
CA THR A 130 -8.68 0.28 8.49
C THR A 130 -8.13 0.01 7.09
N PRO A 131 -8.66 -1.01 6.38
CA PRO A 131 -8.49 -1.08 4.93
C PRO A 131 -8.91 0.23 4.25
N ILE A 132 -8.32 0.53 3.09
CA ILE A 132 -8.79 1.63 2.26
C ILE A 132 -10.16 1.24 1.70
N LYS A 133 -11.17 2.05 1.99
CA LYS A 133 -12.57 1.78 1.63
C LYS A 133 -12.83 2.02 0.16
N ASP A 134 -12.35 3.14 -0.36
CA ASP A 134 -12.65 3.61 -1.71
C ASP A 134 -11.57 4.59 -2.20
N PHE A 135 -11.64 4.96 -3.49
CA PHE A 135 -10.70 5.91 -4.09
C PHE A 135 -10.83 7.32 -3.48
N THR A 136 -12.00 7.71 -2.97
CA THR A 136 -12.21 9.03 -2.35
C THR A 136 -11.39 9.15 -1.06
N GLN A 137 -11.43 8.14 -0.21
CA GLN A 137 -10.59 8.06 0.99
C GLN A 137 -9.11 8.06 0.62
N PHE A 138 -8.70 7.25 -0.37
CA PHE A 138 -7.32 7.24 -0.86
C PHE A 138 -6.87 8.65 -1.29
N ILE A 139 -7.68 9.37 -2.07
CA ILE A 139 -7.35 10.71 -2.55
C ILE A 139 -7.17 11.70 -1.41
N LYS A 140 -8.07 11.67 -0.41
CA LYS A 140 -7.99 12.53 0.78
C LYS A 140 -6.64 12.35 1.49
N ILE A 141 -6.24 11.09 1.71
CA ILE A 141 -4.98 10.75 2.38
C ILE A 141 -3.79 11.12 1.51
N ALA A 142 -3.78 10.69 0.24
CA ALA A 142 -2.65 10.91 -0.67
C ALA A 142 -2.34 12.39 -0.88
N ARG A 143 -3.35 13.26 -1.04
CA ARG A 143 -3.14 14.71 -1.19
C ARG A 143 -2.42 15.32 0.02
N SER A 144 -2.86 14.98 1.22
CA SER A 144 -2.29 15.54 2.45
C SER A 144 -0.94 14.92 2.81
N TYR A 145 -0.81 13.60 2.66
CA TYR A 145 0.36 12.83 3.08
C TYR A 145 1.51 12.93 2.07
N TRP A 146 1.22 12.74 0.78
CA TRP A 146 2.23 12.78 -0.28
C TRP A 146 2.44 14.18 -0.86
N LYS A 147 1.60 15.16 -0.49
CA LYS A 147 1.65 16.54 -1.01
C LYS A 147 1.57 16.59 -2.54
N VAL A 148 0.58 15.88 -3.08
CA VAL A 148 0.32 15.76 -4.52
C VAL A 148 -1.05 16.31 -4.87
N ASP A 149 -1.20 16.76 -6.12
CA ASP A 149 -2.50 16.85 -6.76
C ASP A 149 -2.88 15.52 -7.38
N ILE A 150 -4.17 15.26 -7.48
CA ILE A 150 -4.70 14.02 -8.05
C ILE A 150 -5.74 14.36 -9.11
N TYR A 151 -5.52 13.78 -10.29
CA TYR A 151 -6.31 13.94 -11.51
C TYR A 151 -6.85 12.58 -11.95
N ARG A 152 -7.86 12.59 -12.83
CA ARG A 152 -8.30 11.36 -13.51
C ARG A 152 -7.19 10.84 -14.42
N ASN A 153 -7.03 9.53 -14.48
CA ASN A 153 -6.13 8.88 -15.43
C ASN A 153 -6.71 8.93 -16.85
N ASP A 154 -6.45 10.04 -17.55
CA ASP A 154 -6.67 10.19 -18.99
C ASP A 154 -5.41 9.86 -19.81
N VAL A 155 -4.27 9.67 -19.14
CA VAL A 155 -2.98 9.50 -19.81
C VAL A 155 -2.77 8.07 -20.29
N CYS A 156 -3.32 7.07 -19.58
CA CYS A 156 -3.26 5.66 -19.94
C CYS A 156 -4.66 5.03 -19.84
N PRO A 157 -5.58 5.31 -20.79
CA PRO A 157 -7.00 5.01 -20.65
C PRO A 157 -7.35 3.54 -20.42
N ALA A 158 -6.59 2.61 -21.01
CA ALA A 158 -6.82 1.17 -20.84
C ALA A 158 -6.45 0.67 -19.43
N LEU A 159 -5.53 1.33 -18.72
CA LEU A 159 -5.23 1.04 -17.32
C LEU A 159 -6.18 1.74 -16.34
N ALA A 160 -6.89 2.79 -16.76
CA ALA A 160 -7.72 3.60 -15.89
C ALA A 160 -8.80 2.83 -15.09
N PRO A 161 -9.40 1.73 -15.57
CA PRO A 161 -10.31 0.94 -14.74
C PRO A 161 -9.64 0.36 -13.50
N TYR A 162 -8.35 -0.02 -13.58
CA TYR A 162 -7.58 -0.57 -12.46
C TYR A 162 -6.84 0.51 -11.67
N MET A 163 -6.31 1.51 -12.36
CA MET A 163 -5.54 2.63 -11.80
C MET A 163 -6.17 3.96 -12.25
N PRO A 164 -7.28 4.40 -11.64
CA PRO A 164 -8.04 5.56 -12.12
C PRO A 164 -7.39 6.91 -11.77
N LEU A 165 -6.32 6.91 -10.97
CA LEU A 165 -5.72 8.11 -10.39
C LEU A 165 -4.39 8.41 -11.06
N LEU A 166 -4.17 9.67 -11.42
CA LEU A 166 -2.87 10.22 -11.79
C LEU A 166 -2.43 11.20 -10.72
N CYS A 167 -1.33 10.88 -10.03
CA CYS A 167 -0.71 11.72 -9.02
C CYS A 167 0.30 12.67 -9.68
N VAL A 168 0.31 13.93 -9.26
CA VAL A 168 1.26 14.95 -9.73
C VAL A 168 1.84 15.69 -8.51
N GLY A 169 3.15 15.59 -8.32
CA GLY A 169 3.87 16.32 -7.29
C GLY A 169 4.06 17.79 -7.63
N THR A 170 4.44 18.60 -6.64
CA THR A 170 4.65 20.05 -6.79
C THR A 170 5.78 20.41 -7.77
N ASN A 171 6.73 19.51 -8.00
CA ASN A 171 7.80 19.64 -9.00
C ASN A 171 7.37 19.18 -10.40
N GLY A 172 6.10 18.80 -10.58
CA GLY A 172 5.56 18.25 -11.83
C GLY A 172 5.88 16.77 -12.06
N ALA A 173 6.64 16.09 -11.20
CA ALA A 173 6.82 14.65 -11.29
C ALA A 173 5.45 13.95 -11.17
N SER A 174 5.18 12.97 -12.03
CA SER A 174 3.86 12.33 -12.11
C SER A 174 3.93 10.82 -12.23
N TRP A 175 2.95 10.13 -11.63
CA TRP A 175 2.85 8.66 -11.62
C TRP A 175 1.38 8.23 -11.52
N LEU A 176 1.06 7.06 -12.06
CA LEU A 176 -0.25 6.45 -11.83
C LEU A 176 -0.37 6.00 -10.37
N GLY A 177 -1.58 6.08 -9.80
CA GLY A 177 -1.86 5.67 -8.43
C GLY A 177 -1.50 4.22 -8.12
N ALA A 178 -1.51 3.86 -6.84
CA ALA A 178 -1.00 2.57 -6.38
C ALA A 178 -1.72 1.38 -7.03
N ALA A 179 -0.95 0.50 -7.68
CA ALA A 179 -1.42 -0.76 -8.26
C ALA A 179 -1.23 -1.97 -7.32
N ASN A 180 -1.42 -1.79 -6.01
CA ASN A 180 -1.37 -2.89 -5.05
C ASN A 180 -2.71 -3.62 -4.99
N ASP A 181 -2.71 -4.83 -4.42
CA ASP A 181 -3.92 -5.67 -4.37
C ASP A 181 -5.09 -4.99 -3.65
N ASP A 182 -4.81 -4.19 -2.61
CA ASP A 182 -5.85 -3.45 -1.88
C ASP A 182 -6.60 -2.47 -2.80
N MET A 183 -5.88 -1.65 -3.57
CA MET A 183 -6.50 -0.69 -4.49
C MET A 183 -7.14 -1.37 -5.70
N LEU A 184 -6.51 -2.43 -6.23
CA LEU A 184 -7.07 -3.21 -7.34
C LEU A 184 -8.39 -3.88 -6.92
N ASN A 185 -8.48 -4.38 -5.69
CA ASN A 185 -9.69 -5.00 -5.17
C ASN A 185 -10.84 -4.01 -5.04
N ILE A 186 -10.61 -2.72 -4.78
CA ILE A 186 -11.65 -1.68 -4.81
C ILE A 186 -12.28 -1.60 -6.21
N ALA A 187 -11.44 -1.53 -7.25
CA ALA A 187 -11.90 -1.50 -8.63
C ALA A 187 -12.62 -2.80 -9.01
N ILE A 188 -12.01 -3.95 -8.76
CA ILE A 188 -12.51 -5.26 -9.19
C ILE A 188 -13.80 -5.65 -8.45
N ASN A 189 -13.84 -5.52 -7.12
CA ASN A 189 -14.99 -5.93 -6.32
C ASN A 189 -16.21 -5.04 -6.55
N SER A 190 -16.01 -3.79 -6.97
CA SER A 190 -17.10 -2.90 -7.38
C SER A 190 -17.54 -3.09 -8.83
N ASN A 191 -16.97 -4.08 -9.54
CA ASN A 191 -17.11 -4.25 -10.99
C ASN A 191 -16.82 -2.95 -11.77
N PHE A 192 -15.71 -2.30 -11.40
CA PHE A 192 -15.19 -1.03 -11.95
C PHE A 192 -16.11 0.19 -11.77
N LYS A 193 -17.15 0.09 -10.92
CA LYS A 193 -18.05 1.23 -10.63
C LYS A 193 -17.34 2.34 -9.86
N GLU A 194 -16.49 2.01 -8.89
CA GLU A 194 -15.73 2.99 -8.11
C GLU A 194 -14.72 3.74 -9.00
N SER A 195 -14.05 3.03 -9.91
CA SER A 195 -13.15 3.64 -10.89
C SER A 195 -13.88 4.61 -11.82
N ARG A 196 -15.06 4.23 -12.33
CA ARG A 196 -15.90 5.12 -13.14
C ARG A 196 -16.31 6.37 -12.35
N LEU A 197 -16.78 6.19 -11.12
CA LEU A 197 -17.22 7.29 -10.27
C LEU A 197 -16.10 8.30 -10.11
N ILE A 198 -14.89 7.83 -9.75
CA ILE A 198 -13.78 8.74 -9.49
C ILE A 198 -13.25 9.40 -10.76
N LEU A 199 -13.16 8.68 -11.88
CA LEU A 199 -12.78 9.24 -13.18
C LEU A 199 -13.75 10.34 -13.66
N ASN A 200 -15.04 10.23 -13.36
CA ASN A 200 -16.02 11.27 -13.67
C ASN A 200 -15.93 12.49 -12.75
N SER A 201 -15.48 12.30 -11.51
CA SER A 201 -15.41 13.36 -10.51
C SER A 201 -14.13 14.19 -10.56
N LEU A 202 -13.02 13.60 -10.98
CA LEU A 202 -11.70 14.23 -10.94
C LEU A 202 -11.43 15.12 -12.17
N PRO A 203 -10.70 16.24 -12.00
CA PRO A 203 -10.30 17.08 -13.11
C PRO A 203 -9.28 16.37 -14.00
N ARG A 204 -9.20 16.80 -15.26
CA ARG A 204 -8.13 16.43 -16.17
C ARG A 204 -6.80 17.01 -15.71
N ALA A 205 -5.71 16.28 -15.94
CA ALA A 205 -4.37 16.79 -15.67
C ALA A 205 -3.99 17.95 -16.60
N PRO A 206 -3.06 18.83 -16.18
CA PRO A 206 -2.54 19.88 -17.03
C PRO A 206 -1.97 19.33 -18.34
N VAL A 207 -2.16 20.07 -19.45
CA VAL A 207 -1.79 19.63 -20.81
C VAL A 207 -0.33 19.18 -20.91
N HIS A 208 0.59 19.90 -20.25
CA HIS A 208 2.01 19.56 -20.28
C HIS A 208 2.33 18.24 -19.54
N ILE A 209 1.54 17.84 -18.54
CA ILE A 209 1.64 16.51 -17.90
C ILE A 209 1.20 15.45 -18.90
N VAL A 210 0.03 15.65 -19.54
CA VAL A 210 -0.53 14.71 -20.53
C VAL A 210 0.45 14.49 -21.68
N GLN A 211 1.05 15.56 -22.21
CA GLN A 211 2.03 15.48 -23.30
C GLN A 211 3.30 14.71 -22.91
N ARG A 212 3.76 14.81 -21.66
CA ARG A 212 4.90 14.01 -21.19
C ARG A 212 4.56 12.52 -21.15
N TRP A 213 3.39 12.17 -20.63
CA TRP A 213 2.92 10.79 -20.64
C TRP A 213 2.74 10.23 -22.05
N GLN A 214 2.18 11.00 -22.99
CA GLN A 214 2.07 10.59 -24.38
C GLN A 214 3.44 10.25 -24.99
N LYS A 215 4.46 11.06 -24.73
CA LYS A 215 5.84 10.79 -25.19
C LYS A 215 6.41 9.50 -24.59
N VAL A 216 6.14 9.23 -23.31
CA VAL A 216 6.57 7.98 -22.66
C VAL A 216 5.85 6.78 -23.27
N LEU A 217 4.53 6.85 -23.42
CA LEU A 217 3.69 5.78 -23.93
C LEU A 217 3.93 5.47 -25.41
N ALA A 218 4.40 6.44 -26.20
CA ALA A 218 4.84 6.21 -27.58
C ALA A 218 5.96 5.15 -27.69
N GLY A 219 6.72 4.90 -26.61
CA GLY A 219 7.71 3.83 -26.55
C GLY A 219 7.14 2.42 -26.35
N PHE A 220 5.83 2.27 -26.10
CA PHE A 220 5.17 1.01 -25.76
C PHE A 220 4.20 0.52 -26.84
N SER A 221 4.52 0.75 -28.13
CA SER A 221 3.62 0.54 -29.28
C SER A 221 3.01 -0.87 -29.42
N ASN A 222 3.55 -1.88 -28.74
CA ASN A 222 3.07 -3.26 -28.81
C ASN A 222 2.21 -3.68 -27.60
N ASP A 223 2.03 -2.83 -26.60
CA ASP A 223 1.23 -3.13 -25.41
C ASP A 223 -0.13 -2.43 -25.47
N HIS A 224 -1.18 -3.22 -25.62
CA HIS A 224 -2.57 -2.77 -25.74
C HIS A 224 -3.13 -2.13 -24.45
N LEU A 225 -2.46 -2.29 -23.31
CA LEU A 225 -2.81 -1.63 -22.05
C LEU A 225 -2.08 -0.29 -21.88
N LEU A 226 -0.94 -0.11 -22.53
CA LEU A 226 -0.11 1.11 -22.46
C LEU A 226 -0.37 2.04 -23.65
N VAL A 227 -1.65 2.29 -23.91
CA VAL A 227 -2.11 3.20 -24.95
C VAL A 227 -2.37 4.59 -24.39
N HIS A 228 -2.12 5.63 -25.19
CA HIS A 228 -2.39 7.03 -24.83
C HIS A 228 -3.70 7.57 -25.44
N GLU A 229 -4.45 6.74 -26.16
CA GLU A 229 -5.73 7.09 -26.78
C GLU A 229 -6.87 6.27 -26.19
N GLY A 230 -8.09 6.75 -26.40
CA GLY A 230 -9.31 6.11 -25.93
C GLY A 230 -10.01 6.89 -24.82
N ASP A 231 -11.07 6.28 -24.29
CA ASP A 231 -11.90 6.87 -23.23
C ASP A 231 -11.85 5.96 -22.00
N PRO A 232 -11.25 6.41 -20.88
CA PRO A 232 -11.09 5.59 -19.68
C PRO A 232 -12.45 5.16 -19.08
N ILE A 233 -13.51 5.94 -19.29
CA ILE A 233 -14.86 5.59 -18.84
C ILE A 233 -15.43 4.42 -19.66
N LYS A 234 -15.19 4.40 -20.98
CA LYS A 234 -15.61 3.28 -21.84
C LYS A 234 -14.86 2.00 -21.48
N TYR A 235 -13.57 2.09 -21.14
CA TYR A 235 -12.82 0.91 -20.67
C TYR A 235 -13.43 0.30 -19.40
N CYS A 236 -13.95 1.12 -18.48
CA CYS A 236 -14.67 0.61 -17.32
C CYS A 236 -15.91 -0.20 -17.75
N ASP A 237 -16.65 0.20 -18.79
CA ASP A 237 -17.81 -0.55 -19.30
C ASP A 237 -17.39 -1.87 -19.95
N VAL A 238 -16.30 -1.85 -20.73
CA VAL A 238 -15.78 -3.03 -21.41
C VAL A 238 -15.34 -4.08 -20.39
N TYR A 239 -14.62 -3.67 -19.35
CA TYR A 239 -14.09 -4.60 -18.34
C TYR A 239 -15.18 -5.09 -17.38
N ALA A 240 -16.19 -4.26 -17.09
CA ALA A 240 -17.33 -4.66 -16.26
C ALA A 240 -18.26 -5.69 -16.92
N LYS A 241 -18.26 -5.77 -18.26
CA LYS A 241 -19.07 -6.73 -19.04
C LYS A 241 -18.42 -8.11 -19.15
N SER A 242 -17.13 -8.25 -18.85
CA SER A 242 -16.44 -9.54 -18.90
C SER A 242 -16.63 -10.32 -17.61
N SER A 243 -17.63 -11.22 -17.60
CA SER A 243 -17.89 -12.26 -16.59
C SER A 243 -18.34 -11.80 -15.19
N SER A 244 -19.09 -12.66 -14.51
CA SER A 244 -19.54 -12.47 -13.11
C SER A 244 -18.43 -12.71 -12.07
N LYS A 245 -17.23 -13.11 -12.52
CA LYS A 245 -16.05 -13.36 -11.68
C LYS A 245 -14.89 -12.46 -12.12
N PRO A 246 -14.03 -12.02 -11.18
CA PRO A 246 -12.81 -11.29 -11.49
C PRO A 246 -11.95 -12.01 -12.53
N ASP A 247 -11.61 -11.33 -13.62
CA ASP A 247 -10.66 -11.81 -14.63
C ASP A 247 -9.23 -11.57 -14.14
N LEU A 248 -8.70 -12.55 -13.40
CA LEU A 248 -7.36 -12.47 -12.80
C LEU A 248 -6.26 -12.37 -13.85
N VAL A 249 -6.45 -12.95 -15.05
CA VAL A 249 -5.48 -12.86 -16.14
C VAL A 249 -5.36 -11.42 -16.63
N LYS A 250 -6.50 -10.73 -16.80
CA LYS A 250 -6.49 -9.30 -17.15
C LYS A 250 -5.93 -8.42 -16.04
N ARG A 251 -6.26 -8.70 -14.77
CA ARG A 251 -5.63 -8.01 -13.63
C ARG A 251 -4.12 -8.13 -13.71
N ASP A 252 -3.59 -9.33 -13.87
CA ASP A 252 -2.16 -9.59 -13.85
C ASP A 252 -1.47 -8.91 -15.04
N ALA A 253 -2.09 -8.95 -16.22
CA ALA A 253 -1.62 -8.19 -17.38
C ALA A 253 -1.57 -6.67 -17.11
N ALA A 254 -2.58 -6.10 -16.45
CA ALA A 254 -2.59 -4.69 -16.06
C ALA A 254 -1.49 -4.35 -15.04
N VAL A 255 -1.22 -5.24 -14.08
CA VAL A 255 -0.11 -5.05 -13.11
C VAL A 255 1.25 -5.13 -13.80
N ILE A 256 1.43 -6.06 -14.74
CA ILE A 256 2.66 -6.19 -15.54
C ILE A 256 2.89 -4.93 -16.38
N ALA A 257 1.86 -4.46 -17.08
CA ALA A 257 1.90 -3.23 -17.87
C ALA A 257 2.23 -2.02 -16.99
N TYR A 258 1.56 -1.86 -15.84
CA TYR A 258 1.89 -0.80 -14.88
C TYR A 258 3.35 -0.88 -14.41
N SER A 259 3.87 -2.09 -14.16
CA SER A 259 5.23 -2.29 -13.65
C SER A 259 6.33 -2.01 -14.68
N SER A 260 5.99 -1.99 -15.98
CA SER A 260 6.93 -1.63 -17.05
C SER A 260 7.05 -0.13 -17.27
N LEU A 261 6.10 0.66 -16.76
CA LEU A 261 6.15 2.12 -16.79
C LEU A 261 7.30 2.66 -15.92
N PRO A 262 7.88 3.82 -16.28
CA PRO A 262 8.81 4.50 -15.39
C PRO A 262 8.14 4.84 -14.06
N LYS A 263 8.90 4.77 -12.96
CA LYS A 263 8.39 5.08 -11.60
C LYS A 263 7.87 6.52 -11.47
N SER A 264 8.34 7.43 -12.32
CA SER A 264 7.91 8.81 -12.41
C SER A 264 8.17 9.34 -13.83
N VAL A 265 7.27 10.23 -14.30
CA VAL A 265 7.30 10.94 -15.58
C VAL A 265 7.37 12.45 -15.37
#